data_AF-A0A2R6T8M4-F1
#
_entry.id   AF-A0A2R6T8M4-F1
#
_cell.length_a   1.000
_cell.length_b   1.000
_cell.length_c   1.000
_cell.angle_alpha   90.00
_cell.angle_beta   90.00
_cell.angle_gamma   90.00
#
_symmetry.space_group_name_H-M   'P 1'
#
loop_
_entity.id
_entity.type
_entity.pdbx_description
1 polymer ?
#
loop_
_entity_poly.entity_id
_entity_poly.type
_entity_poly.pdbx_seq_one_letter_code
_entity_poly.pdbx_strand_id
1 'polypeptide(L)'
;MKFKEWKPLYQEIIDYLNINQKKDKKARDLLQQKITPINLKELKNKINNKILVYGNSPNLKEEIRANEPNITKISADSATKHLLENNIIPNIIVTDLDGDIDSIKEAKNKKATIIVHSHGDNIQEIKNNIQALNPVIGTTQTKPIKNIYNFGGFTDGDRSVFLAQHFGVKEVELIGFNYEKAKGTKLKKLKIAKKLINYLKNNKEITINHRHQ
;
A
#
# COMPACT_ATOMS: atom_id res chain seq x y z
N MET A 1 12.65 -0.55 2.52
CA MET A 1 13.83 -0.47 1.63
C MET A 1 14.44 0.95 1.65
N LYS A 2 15.76 1.13 1.40
CA LYS A 2 16.35 2.48 1.23
C LYS A 2 16.12 2.99 -0.19
N PHE A 3 15.95 4.30 -0.38
CA PHE A 3 15.68 4.88 -1.72
C PHE A 3 16.77 4.56 -2.76
N LYS A 4 18.04 4.45 -2.35
CA LYS A 4 19.14 4.06 -3.26
C LYS A 4 18.94 2.66 -3.86
N GLU A 5 18.35 1.73 -3.10
CA GLU A 5 18.02 0.38 -3.56
C GLU A 5 16.73 0.37 -4.41
N TRP A 6 15.76 1.23 -4.08
CA TRP A 6 14.50 1.35 -4.83
C TRP A 6 14.67 2.00 -6.20
N LYS A 7 15.55 3.01 -6.31
CA LYS A 7 15.67 3.85 -7.51
C LYS A 7 15.93 3.04 -8.80
N PRO A 8 16.82 2.03 -8.84
CA PRO A 8 17.01 1.21 -10.03
C PRO A 8 15.75 0.41 -10.41
N LEU A 9 15.09 -0.22 -9.43
CA LEU A 9 13.84 -0.97 -9.66
C LEU A 9 12.74 -0.07 -10.22
N TYR A 10 12.62 1.14 -9.68
CA TYR A 10 11.66 2.12 -10.19
C TYR A 10 12.00 2.59 -11.60
N GLN A 11 13.28 2.75 -11.96
CA GLN A 11 13.68 3.09 -13.32
C GLN A 11 13.26 2.00 -14.32
N GLU A 12 13.44 0.72 -13.98
CA GLU A 12 12.93 -0.38 -14.82
C GLU A 12 11.41 -0.32 -15.02
N ILE A 13 10.66 0.04 -13.96
CA ILE A 13 9.20 0.18 -14.03
C ILE A 13 8.82 1.37 -14.94
N ILE A 14 9.54 2.49 -14.83
CA ILE A 14 9.34 3.65 -15.70
C ILE A 14 9.52 3.27 -17.15
N ASP A 15 10.60 2.55 -17.48
CA ASP A 15 10.91 2.17 -18.85
C ASP A 15 9.88 1.16 -19.38
N TYR A 16 9.43 0.22 -18.54
CA TYR A 16 8.46 -0.81 -18.91
C TYR A 16 7.03 -0.29 -19.10
N LEU A 17 6.62 0.70 -18.29
CA LEU A 17 5.25 1.25 -18.30
C LEU A 17 5.15 2.64 -18.91
N ASN A 18 6.27 3.22 -19.37
CA ASN A 18 6.37 4.59 -19.87
C ASN A 18 5.83 5.64 -18.88
N ILE A 19 6.25 5.54 -17.61
CA ILE A 19 5.76 6.42 -16.54
C ILE A 19 6.35 7.83 -16.67
N ASN A 20 5.49 8.85 -16.57
CA ASN A 20 5.93 10.24 -16.53
C ASN A 20 6.44 10.63 -15.13
N GLN A 21 7.76 10.56 -14.94
CA GLN A 21 8.39 10.92 -13.66
C GLN A 21 8.13 12.36 -13.21
N LYS A 22 7.91 13.31 -14.14
CA LYS A 22 7.61 14.70 -13.77
C LYS A 22 6.23 14.79 -13.12
N LYS A 23 5.24 14.03 -13.62
CA LYS A 23 3.92 13.94 -13.00
C LYS A 23 3.99 13.30 -11.61
N ASP A 24 4.79 12.25 -11.42
CA ASP A 24 4.99 11.63 -10.09
C ASP A 24 5.55 12.62 -9.07
N LYS A 25 6.55 13.41 -9.46
CA LYS A 25 7.10 14.48 -8.60
C LYS A 25 6.04 15.55 -8.28
N LYS A 26 5.24 15.95 -9.28
CA LYS A 26 4.16 16.92 -9.08
C LYS A 26 3.11 16.40 -8.09
N ALA A 27 2.73 15.13 -8.18
CA ALA A 27 1.80 14.50 -7.25
C ALA A 27 2.36 14.45 -5.82
N ARG A 28 3.65 14.09 -5.67
CA ARG A 28 4.35 14.11 -4.38
C ARG A 28 4.32 15.50 -3.74
N ASP A 29 4.68 16.52 -4.50
CA ASP A 29 4.79 17.89 -3.99
C ASP A 29 3.40 18.43 -3.61
N LEU A 30 2.37 18.11 -4.40
CA LEU A 30 0.98 18.41 -4.06
C LEU A 30 0.53 17.70 -2.78
N LEU A 31 0.84 16.41 -2.63
CA LEU A 31 0.46 15.65 -1.43
C LEU A 31 1.12 16.26 -0.20
N GLN A 32 2.42 16.59 -0.27
CA GLN A 32 3.14 17.23 0.83
C GLN A 32 2.46 18.50 1.33
N GLN A 33 1.97 19.34 0.41
CA GLN A 33 1.32 20.61 0.75
C GLN A 33 -0.03 20.44 1.44
N LYS A 34 -0.69 19.29 1.26
CA LYS A 34 -2.07 19.06 1.71
C LYS A 34 -2.20 18.15 2.93
N ILE A 35 -1.16 17.42 3.30
CA ILE A 35 -1.23 16.48 4.42
C ILE A 35 -0.94 17.15 5.76
N THR A 36 -1.66 16.71 6.79
CA THR A 36 -1.22 16.81 8.19
C THR A 36 -0.46 15.52 8.52
N PRO A 37 0.87 15.55 8.68
CA PRO A 37 1.68 14.34 8.77
C PRO A 37 1.53 13.64 10.12
N ILE A 38 1.42 12.32 10.10
CA ILE A 38 1.46 11.46 11.30
C ILE A 38 2.92 11.08 11.63
N ASN A 39 3.22 10.95 12.92
CA ASN A 39 4.50 10.45 13.39
C ASN A 39 4.65 8.94 13.07
N LEU A 40 5.73 8.55 12.38
CA LEU A 40 6.00 7.14 12.07
C LEU A 40 6.17 6.26 13.32
N LYS A 41 6.52 6.83 14.48
CA LYS A 41 6.57 6.09 15.74
C LYS A 41 5.20 5.57 16.17
N GLU A 42 4.13 6.36 15.96
CA GLU A 42 2.77 5.94 16.25
C GLU A 42 2.33 4.79 15.34
N LEU A 43 2.70 4.85 14.05
CA LEU A 43 2.47 3.75 13.13
C LEU A 43 3.21 2.48 13.56
N LYS A 44 4.49 2.60 13.95
CA LYS A 44 5.31 1.46 14.38
C LYS A 44 4.65 0.69 15.53
N ASN A 45 4.04 1.38 16.49
CA ASN A 45 3.38 0.77 17.64
C ASN A 45 2.14 -0.06 17.27
N LYS A 46 1.59 0.10 16.05
CA LYS A 46 0.47 -0.69 15.53
C LYS A 46 0.90 -1.92 14.74
N ILE A 47 2.20 -2.09 14.48
CA ILE A 47 2.72 -3.12 13.58
C ILE A 47 3.36 -4.25 14.39
N ASN A 48 2.75 -5.43 14.31
CA ASN A 48 3.23 -6.65 14.95
C ASN A 48 4.30 -7.32 14.07
N ASN A 49 5.05 -8.28 14.65
CA ASN A 49 6.06 -9.05 13.91
C ASN A 49 5.46 -9.95 12.82
N LYS A 50 4.18 -10.30 12.94
CA LYS A 50 3.37 -10.96 11.92
C LYS A 50 2.22 -10.05 11.53
N ILE A 51 1.95 -9.91 10.23
CA ILE A 51 0.84 -9.10 9.72
C ILE A 51 0.05 -9.84 8.63
N LEU A 52 -1.18 -9.40 8.40
CA LEU A 52 -2.01 -9.79 7.27
C LEU A 52 -2.13 -8.60 6.30
N VAL A 53 -1.89 -8.84 5.02
CA VAL A 53 -2.08 -7.86 3.96
C VAL A 53 -3.22 -8.34 3.05
N TYR A 54 -4.26 -7.51 2.93
CA TYR A 54 -5.44 -7.81 2.14
C TYR A 54 -5.40 -7.04 0.82
N GLY A 55 -5.33 -7.79 -0.29
CA GLY A 55 -5.44 -7.28 -1.66
C GLY A 55 -6.85 -7.43 -2.22
N ASN A 56 -7.15 -6.72 -3.31
CA ASN A 56 -8.48 -6.73 -3.93
C ASN A 56 -8.60 -7.77 -5.07
N SER A 57 -8.29 -9.05 -4.81
CA SER A 57 -8.60 -10.11 -5.79
C SER A 57 -10.08 -10.50 -5.74
N PRO A 58 -10.65 -11.02 -6.84
CA PRO A 58 -12.05 -11.48 -6.88
C PRO A 58 -12.40 -12.52 -5.80
N ASN A 59 -11.40 -13.29 -5.34
CA ASN A 59 -11.57 -14.35 -4.36
C ASN A 59 -11.45 -13.85 -2.91
N LEU A 60 -11.17 -12.55 -2.68
CA LEU A 60 -10.94 -12.02 -1.33
C LEU A 60 -12.05 -12.41 -0.33
N LYS A 61 -13.32 -12.37 -0.75
CA LYS A 61 -14.45 -12.73 0.11
C LYS A 61 -14.38 -14.18 0.62
N GLU A 62 -13.85 -15.10 -0.19
CA GLU A 62 -13.69 -16.52 0.16
C GLU A 62 -12.44 -16.76 1.02
N GLU A 63 -11.41 -15.91 0.87
CA GLU A 63 -10.14 -16.04 1.60
C GLU A 63 -10.15 -15.34 2.97
N ILE A 64 -11.09 -14.41 3.18
CA ILE A 64 -11.33 -13.77 4.48
C ILE A 64 -11.82 -14.84 5.45
N ARG A 65 -11.04 -15.07 6.50
CA ARG A 65 -11.40 -15.91 7.65
C ARG A 65 -11.92 -15.03 8.79
N ALA A 66 -12.34 -15.67 9.87
CA ALA A 66 -12.69 -14.99 11.12
C ALA A 66 -11.60 -13.99 11.55
N ASN A 67 -12.02 -12.88 12.15
CA ASN A 67 -11.13 -11.81 12.57
C ASN A 67 -10.02 -12.34 13.50
N GLU A 68 -8.77 -12.00 13.18
CA GLU A 68 -7.59 -12.32 13.99
C GLU A 68 -7.21 -11.06 14.79
N PRO A 69 -7.75 -10.83 16.00
CA PRO A 69 -7.69 -9.52 16.67
C PRO A 69 -6.27 -9.09 17.02
N ASN A 70 -5.39 -10.06 17.33
CA ASN A 70 -4.01 -9.82 17.77
C ASN A 70 -3.00 -9.73 16.61
N ILE A 71 -3.46 -9.61 15.37
CA ILE A 71 -2.59 -9.48 14.19
C ILE A 71 -2.86 -8.15 13.50
N THR A 72 -1.80 -7.42 13.14
CA THR A 72 -1.95 -6.18 12.37
C THR A 72 -2.50 -6.49 10.99
N LYS A 73 -3.59 -5.81 10.62
CA LYS A 73 -4.27 -5.95 9.33
C LYS A 73 -4.02 -4.71 8.48
N ILE A 74 -3.45 -4.90 7.30
CA ILE A 74 -3.22 -3.84 6.31
C ILE A 74 -4.14 -4.08 5.12
N SER A 75 -4.96 -3.10 4.80
CA SER A 75 -5.84 -3.12 3.63
C SER A 75 -5.20 -2.37 2.46
N ALA A 76 -5.16 -2.98 1.28
CA ALA A 76 -4.79 -2.32 0.03
C ALA A 76 -6.04 -1.74 -0.64
N ASP A 77 -6.22 -0.43 -0.47
CA ASP A 77 -7.26 0.39 -1.08
C ASP A 77 -8.65 -0.26 -1.08
N SER A 78 -9.10 -0.74 -2.23
CA SER A 78 -10.41 -1.33 -2.49
C SER A 78 -10.71 -2.57 -1.64
N ALA A 79 -9.70 -3.24 -1.07
CA ALA A 79 -9.91 -4.30 -0.09
C ALA A 79 -10.65 -3.81 1.16
N THR A 80 -10.56 -2.51 1.47
CA THR A 80 -11.10 -1.90 2.70
C THR A 80 -12.60 -2.13 2.82
N LYS A 81 -13.35 -1.94 1.72
CA LYS A 81 -14.79 -2.17 1.69
C LYS A 81 -15.13 -3.62 2.06
N HIS A 82 -14.45 -4.58 1.45
CA HIS A 82 -14.68 -6.00 1.71
C HIS A 82 -14.33 -6.40 3.14
N LEU A 83 -13.31 -5.78 3.74
CA LEU A 83 -13.00 -6.00 5.15
C LEU A 83 -14.13 -5.50 6.05
N LEU A 84 -14.62 -4.27 5.82
CA LEU A 84 -15.71 -3.69 6.60
C LEU A 84 -17.03 -4.47 6.45
N GLU A 85 -17.36 -4.92 5.23
CA GLU A 85 -18.51 -5.81 4.96
C GLU A 85 -18.46 -7.11 5.76
N ASN A 86 -17.25 -7.57 6.15
CA ASN A 86 -17.02 -8.75 6.97
C ASN A 86 -16.73 -8.44 8.45
N ASN A 87 -17.04 -7.22 8.91
CA ASN A 87 -16.79 -6.75 10.28
C ASN A 87 -15.31 -6.77 10.70
N ILE A 88 -14.40 -6.68 9.73
CA ILE A 88 -12.96 -6.59 9.97
C ILE A 88 -12.52 -5.14 9.82
N ILE A 89 -11.94 -4.58 10.88
CA ILE A 89 -11.41 -3.22 10.86
C ILE A 89 -9.90 -3.31 10.59
N PRO A 90 -9.38 -2.76 9.47
CA PRO A 90 -7.95 -2.73 9.23
C PRO A 90 -7.26 -1.77 10.21
N ASN A 91 -6.04 -2.11 10.63
CA ASN A 91 -5.22 -1.19 11.43
C ASN A 91 -4.60 -0.10 10.55
N ILE A 92 -4.29 -0.45 9.30
CA ILE A 92 -3.61 0.41 8.33
C ILE A 92 -4.31 0.26 6.97
N ILE A 93 -4.45 1.36 6.24
CA ILE A 93 -4.91 1.37 4.84
C ILE A 93 -3.80 1.96 3.99
N VAL A 94 -3.40 1.28 2.92
CA VAL A 94 -2.50 1.80 1.89
C VAL A 94 -3.34 2.04 0.64
N THR A 95 -3.33 3.26 0.12
CA THR A 95 -4.25 3.66 -0.96
C THR A 95 -3.63 4.74 -1.85
N ASP A 96 -3.91 4.67 -3.15
CA ASP A 96 -3.70 5.76 -4.10
C ASP A 96 -4.98 6.61 -4.31
N LEU A 97 -6.01 6.41 -3.50
CA LEU A 97 -7.27 7.13 -3.45
C LEU A 97 -8.21 6.86 -4.64
N ASP A 98 -8.00 5.79 -5.42
CA ASP A 98 -8.91 5.42 -6.53
C ASP A 98 -10.05 4.47 -6.13
N GLY A 99 -10.08 4.00 -4.87
CA GLY A 99 -11.10 3.11 -4.31
C GLY A 99 -12.30 3.79 -3.65
N ASP A 100 -13.00 3.01 -2.81
CA ASP A 100 -14.20 3.45 -2.07
C ASP A 100 -13.82 4.38 -0.90
N ILE A 101 -13.83 5.70 -1.18
CA ILE A 101 -13.42 6.74 -0.23
C ILE A 101 -14.26 6.73 1.05
N ASP A 102 -15.54 6.38 0.98
CA ASP A 102 -16.41 6.36 2.16
C ASP A 102 -16.08 5.19 3.09
N SER A 103 -15.75 4.02 2.55
CA SER A 103 -15.20 2.90 3.31
C SER A 103 -13.86 3.28 3.97
N ILE A 104 -13.00 4.02 3.27
CA ILE A 104 -11.73 4.51 3.83
C ILE A 104 -11.99 5.48 5.00
N LYS A 105 -12.95 6.40 4.87
CA LYS A 105 -13.36 7.31 5.95
C LYS A 105 -13.94 6.54 7.14
N GLU A 106 -14.79 5.54 6.89
CA GLU A 106 -15.38 4.73 7.95
C GLU A 106 -14.30 3.99 8.75
N ALA A 107 -13.37 3.31 8.07
CA ALA A 107 -12.27 2.62 8.72
C ALA A 107 -11.35 3.59 9.48
N LYS A 108 -11.10 4.78 8.94
CA LYS A 108 -10.38 5.86 9.64
C LYS A 108 -11.09 6.30 10.93
N ASN A 109 -12.41 6.48 10.89
CA ASN A 109 -13.21 6.81 12.08
C ASN A 109 -13.12 5.69 13.14
N LYS A 110 -12.96 4.44 12.67
CA LYS A 110 -12.65 3.26 13.49
C LYS A 110 -11.14 3.11 13.81
N LYS A 111 -10.37 4.19 13.74
CA LYS A 111 -8.94 4.34 14.13
C LYS A 111 -7.90 3.69 13.20
N ALA A 112 -8.28 3.33 11.98
CA ALA A 112 -7.30 2.93 10.95
C ALA A 112 -6.35 4.10 10.61
N THR A 113 -5.06 3.81 10.46
CA THR A 113 -4.09 4.79 9.94
C THR A 113 -4.06 4.73 8.42
N ILE A 114 -4.23 5.88 7.76
CA ILE A 114 -4.19 5.97 6.30
C ILE A 114 -2.77 6.32 5.83
N ILE A 115 -2.28 5.54 4.88
CA ILE A 115 -1.05 5.78 4.13
C ILE A 115 -1.46 6.05 2.69
N VAL A 116 -1.22 7.28 2.24
CA VAL A 116 -1.59 7.73 0.90
C VAL A 116 -0.38 7.67 -0.01
N HIS A 117 -0.52 7.08 -1.18
CA HIS A 117 0.51 7.02 -2.20
C HIS A 117 0.28 8.04 -3.31
N SER A 118 1.20 8.98 -3.52
CA SER A 118 1.13 9.92 -4.65
C SER A 118 1.88 9.41 -5.88
N HIS A 119 1.21 9.43 -7.03
CA HIS A 119 1.79 9.21 -8.35
C HIS A 119 1.09 10.08 -9.41
N GLY A 120 1.59 10.08 -10.64
CA GLY A 120 1.22 11.04 -11.67
C GLY A 120 -0.23 10.99 -12.12
N ASP A 121 -0.93 9.87 -11.87
CA ASP A 121 -2.30 9.64 -12.34
C ASP A 121 -3.35 10.00 -11.28
N ASN A 122 -3.00 9.99 -9.98
CA ASN A 122 -3.95 10.26 -8.89
C ASN A 122 -3.93 11.71 -8.37
N ILE A 123 -3.38 12.64 -9.16
CA ILE A 123 -3.31 14.07 -8.80
C ILE A 123 -4.70 14.63 -8.46
N GLN A 124 -5.73 14.24 -9.22
CA GLN A 124 -7.09 14.73 -8.99
C GLN A 124 -7.69 14.13 -7.71
N GLU A 125 -7.47 12.84 -7.45
CA GLU A 125 -7.93 12.19 -6.22
C GLU A 125 -7.28 12.78 -4.97
N ILE A 126 -5.98 13.12 -5.03
CA ILE A 126 -5.31 13.86 -3.96
C ILE A 126 -6.00 15.20 -3.71
N LYS A 127 -6.38 15.96 -4.75
CA LYS A 127 -7.05 17.26 -4.57
C LYS A 127 -8.42 17.10 -3.91
N ASN A 128 -9.18 16.10 -4.32
CA ASN A 128 -10.57 15.91 -3.94
C ASN A 128 -10.70 15.32 -2.53
N ASN A 129 -9.86 14.34 -2.19
CA ASN A 129 -10.13 13.45 -1.06
C ASN A 129 -9.24 13.71 0.17
N ILE A 130 -8.03 14.23 -0.01
CA ILE A 130 -7.02 14.24 1.06
C ILE A 130 -7.44 15.04 2.31
N GLN A 131 -8.21 16.12 2.13
CA GLN A 131 -8.60 17.00 3.23
C GLN A 131 -9.49 16.26 4.24
N ALA A 132 -10.41 15.41 3.77
CA ALA A 132 -11.29 14.61 4.63
C ALA A 132 -10.53 13.46 5.33
N LEU A 133 -9.41 13.03 4.75
CA LEU A 133 -8.65 11.88 5.23
C LEU A 133 -7.54 12.26 6.23
N ASN A 134 -7.17 13.54 6.33
CA ASN A 134 -6.17 14.00 7.30
C ASN A 134 -6.53 13.65 8.76
N PRO A 135 -5.54 13.36 9.62
CA PRO A 135 -4.10 13.26 9.30
C PRO A 135 -3.75 11.93 8.60
N VAL A 136 -2.69 11.93 7.78
CA VAL A 136 -2.23 10.74 7.03
C VAL A 136 -0.70 10.64 6.98
N ILE A 137 -0.20 9.50 6.51
CA ILE A 137 1.21 9.34 6.11
C ILE A 137 1.29 9.40 4.59
N GLY A 138 2.01 10.38 4.05
CA GLY A 138 2.22 10.48 2.61
C GLY A 138 3.41 9.65 2.14
N THR A 139 3.25 8.98 1.01
CA THR A 139 4.30 8.19 0.36
C THR A 139 4.41 8.49 -1.14
N THR A 140 5.56 8.18 -1.72
CA THR A 140 5.84 8.42 -3.15
C THR A 140 6.75 7.35 -3.72
N GLN A 141 6.65 7.11 -5.04
CA GLN A 141 7.56 6.21 -5.77
C GLN A 141 8.83 6.93 -6.26
N THR A 142 8.86 8.26 -6.22
CA THR A 142 10.04 9.06 -6.56
C THR A 142 10.92 9.32 -5.32
N LYS A 143 11.89 10.25 -5.42
CA LYS A 143 12.76 10.65 -4.31
C LYS A 143 11.90 11.17 -3.14
N PRO A 144 12.06 10.64 -1.91
CA PRO A 144 11.34 11.14 -0.76
C PRO A 144 11.75 12.58 -0.43
N ILE A 145 10.85 13.30 0.23
CA ILE A 145 11.06 14.68 0.71
C ILE A 145 10.54 14.79 2.15
N LYS A 146 10.66 15.96 2.78
CA LYS A 146 10.14 16.17 4.14
C LYS A 146 8.66 15.74 4.21
N ASN A 147 8.35 14.90 5.20
CA ASN A 147 7.01 14.35 5.49
C ASN A 147 6.41 13.44 4.40
N ILE A 148 7.14 13.13 3.33
CA ILE A 148 6.73 12.17 2.30
C ILE A 148 7.78 11.07 2.16
N TYR A 149 7.38 9.84 2.45
CA TYR A 149 8.29 8.71 2.55
C TYR A 149 8.33 7.88 1.26
N ASN A 150 9.38 7.09 1.10
CA ASN A 150 9.44 6.05 0.07
C ASN A 150 9.88 4.77 0.76
N PHE A 151 8.96 3.82 0.92
CA PHE A 151 9.23 2.50 1.48
C PHE A 151 9.56 1.46 0.41
N GLY A 152 9.22 1.75 -0.85
CA GLY A 152 9.24 0.87 -2.01
C GLY A 152 7.83 0.41 -2.42
N GLY A 153 7.77 -0.59 -3.30
CA GLY A 153 6.52 -1.13 -3.85
C GLY A 153 5.92 -0.28 -4.98
N PHE A 154 4.97 -0.85 -5.71
CA PHE A 154 4.38 -0.25 -6.91
C PHE A 154 2.85 -0.19 -6.89
N THR A 155 2.17 -1.26 -6.48
CA THR A 155 0.72 -1.30 -6.24
C THR A 155 0.44 -1.25 -4.75
N ASP A 156 -0.76 -0.87 -4.32
CA ASP A 156 -1.08 -0.77 -2.89
C ASP A 156 -0.85 -2.07 -2.11
N GLY A 157 -1.09 -3.21 -2.75
CA GLY A 157 -0.82 -4.53 -2.20
C GLY A 157 0.65 -4.75 -1.88
N ASP A 158 1.56 -4.63 -2.85
CA ASP A 158 2.99 -4.83 -2.59
C ASP A 158 3.60 -3.67 -1.78
N ARG A 159 3.11 -2.43 -1.92
CA ARG A 159 3.50 -1.31 -1.04
C ARG A 159 3.28 -1.63 0.43
N SER A 160 2.19 -2.33 0.76
CA SER A 160 1.90 -2.80 2.12
C SER A 160 2.99 -3.74 2.65
N VAL A 161 3.54 -4.60 1.78
CA VAL A 161 4.64 -5.52 2.15
C VAL A 161 5.97 -4.78 2.30
N PHE A 162 6.26 -3.80 1.43
CA PHE A 162 7.45 -2.95 1.57
C PHE A 162 7.41 -2.08 2.83
N LEU A 163 6.22 -1.60 3.21
CA LEU A 163 5.98 -0.92 4.48
C LEU A 163 6.29 -1.86 5.66
N ALA A 164 5.75 -3.08 5.64
CA ALA A 164 6.01 -4.10 6.66
C ALA A 164 7.51 -4.38 6.81
N GLN A 165 8.19 -4.60 5.69
CA GLN A 165 9.65 -4.78 5.65
C GLN A 165 10.40 -3.59 6.26
N HIS A 166 9.97 -2.36 5.98
CA HIS A 166 10.59 -1.17 6.56
C HIS A 166 10.50 -1.13 8.09
N PHE A 167 9.38 -1.59 8.66
CA PHE A 167 9.17 -1.64 10.11
C PHE A 167 9.75 -2.89 10.78
N GLY A 168 10.41 -3.78 10.03
CA GLY A 168 11.08 -4.97 10.57
C GLY A 168 10.15 -6.15 10.84
N VAL A 169 8.98 -6.17 10.22
CA VAL A 169 8.06 -7.32 10.24
C VAL A 169 8.78 -8.56 9.72
N LYS A 170 8.58 -9.69 10.40
CA LYS A 170 9.24 -10.97 10.09
C LYS A 170 8.37 -11.88 9.23
N GLU A 171 7.06 -11.79 9.38
CA GLU A 171 6.11 -12.61 8.63
C GLU A 171 4.96 -11.77 8.06
N VAL A 172 4.70 -11.96 6.77
CA VAL A 172 3.57 -11.35 6.06
C VAL A 172 2.76 -12.45 5.42
N GLU A 173 1.47 -12.48 5.70
CA GLU A 173 0.52 -13.31 4.97
C GLU A 173 -0.29 -12.45 4.00
N LEU A 174 -0.24 -12.81 2.72
CA LEU A 174 -0.97 -12.17 1.63
C LEU A 174 -2.31 -12.87 1.40
N ILE A 175 -3.39 -12.12 1.52
CA ILE A 175 -4.78 -12.58 1.38
C ILE A 175 -5.43 -11.76 0.26
N GLY A 176 -6.14 -12.42 -0.65
CA GLY A 176 -6.76 -11.77 -1.80
C GLY A 176 -5.74 -11.28 -2.83
N PHE A 177 -4.71 -12.08 -3.11
CA PHE A 177 -3.70 -11.80 -4.14
C PHE A 177 -3.78 -12.84 -5.27
N ASN A 178 -4.08 -12.38 -6.48
CA ASN A 178 -4.07 -13.22 -7.68
C ASN A 178 -3.35 -12.51 -8.83
N TYR A 179 -2.22 -13.07 -9.27
CA TYR A 179 -1.37 -12.47 -10.30
C TYR A 179 -1.75 -12.87 -11.74
N GLU A 180 -2.67 -13.82 -11.91
CA GLU A 180 -2.95 -14.48 -13.19
C GLU A 180 -4.29 -14.07 -13.79
N LYS A 181 -5.27 -13.70 -12.97
CA LYS A 181 -6.64 -13.36 -13.41
C LYS A 181 -6.80 -11.93 -13.99
N ALA A 182 -5.72 -11.16 -14.16
CA ALA A 182 -5.80 -9.79 -14.68
C ALA A 182 -5.57 -9.70 -16.19
N LYS A 183 -6.12 -8.66 -16.83
CA LYS A 183 -5.95 -8.38 -18.26
C LYS A 183 -5.38 -6.97 -18.49
N GLY A 184 -4.81 -6.73 -19.68
CA GLY A 184 -4.32 -5.42 -20.11
C GLY A 184 -3.26 -4.82 -19.18
N THR A 185 -3.37 -3.52 -18.91
CA THR A 185 -2.43 -2.77 -18.05
C THR A 185 -2.37 -3.35 -16.63
N LYS A 186 -3.49 -3.85 -16.09
CA LYS A 186 -3.52 -4.44 -14.74
C LYS A 186 -2.60 -5.67 -14.66
N LEU A 187 -2.56 -6.52 -15.69
CA LEU A 187 -1.65 -7.66 -15.74
C LEU A 187 -0.17 -7.22 -15.69
N LYS A 188 0.19 -6.16 -16.43
CA LYS A 188 1.56 -5.60 -16.40
C LYS A 188 1.93 -5.11 -14.99
N LYS A 189 1.04 -4.37 -14.32
CA LYS A 189 1.25 -3.90 -12.93
C LYS A 189 1.41 -5.08 -11.96
N LEU A 190 0.60 -6.13 -12.08
CA LEU A 190 0.68 -7.31 -11.22
C LEU A 190 1.96 -8.14 -11.44
N LYS A 191 2.47 -8.21 -12.68
CA LYS A 191 3.78 -8.82 -12.96
C LYS A 191 4.91 -8.08 -12.24
N ILE A 192 4.86 -6.75 -12.23
CA ILE A 192 5.80 -5.92 -11.47
C ILE A 192 5.65 -6.20 -9.96
N ALA A 193 4.44 -6.17 -9.43
CA ALA A 193 4.18 -6.46 -8.01
C ALA A 193 4.74 -7.84 -7.60
N LYS A 194 4.51 -8.88 -8.41
CA LYS A 194 5.07 -10.23 -8.18
C LYS A 194 6.60 -10.22 -8.17
N LYS A 195 7.24 -9.54 -9.14
CA LYS A 195 8.70 -9.38 -9.20
C LYS A 195 9.24 -8.68 -7.94
N LEU A 196 8.56 -7.63 -7.48
CA LEU A 196 8.95 -6.87 -6.28
C LEU A 196 8.78 -7.67 -4.98
N ILE A 197 7.71 -8.45 -4.85
CA ILE A 197 7.53 -9.38 -3.72
C ILE A 197 8.64 -10.44 -3.71
N ASN A 198 8.95 -11.04 -4.86
CA ASN A 198 10.06 -12.00 -4.97
C ASN A 198 11.41 -11.37 -4.65
N TYR A 199 11.63 -10.11 -5.06
CA TYR A 199 12.81 -9.36 -4.66
C TYR A 199 12.93 -9.28 -3.14
N LEU A 200 11.84 -8.97 -2.41
CA LEU A 200 11.87 -8.92 -0.94
C LEU A 200 12.18 -10.29 -0.33
N LYS A 201 11.53 -11.37 -0.80
CA LYS A 201 11.77 -12.74 -0.33
C LYS A 201 13.24 -13.14 -0.44
N ASN A 202 13.90 -12.75 -1.53
CA ASN A 202 15.27 -13.17 -1.82
C ASN A 202 16.36 -12.28 -1.22
N ASN A 203 16.04 -11.02 -0.87
CA ASN A 203 17.05 -10.02 -0.49
C ASN A 203 16.86 -9.45 0.91
N LYS A 204 15.81 -9.84 1.63
CA LYS A 204 15.47 -9.32 2.96
C LYS A 204 15.07 -10.47 3.89
N GLU A 205 15.30 -10.29 5.19
CA GLU A 205 14.85 -11.21 6.23
C GLU A 205 13.35 -11.05 6.51
N ILE A 206 12.52 -11.54 5.60
CA ILE A 206 11.06 -11.52 5.73
C ILE A 206 10.46 -12.76 5.06
N THR A 207 9.58 -13.45 5.79
CA THR A 207 8.80 -14.56 5.26
C THR A 207 7.49 -14.02 4.69
N ILE A 208 7.20 -14.30 3.42
CA ILE A 208 5.99 -13.82 2.75
C ILE A 208 5.23 -15.03 2.19
N ASN A 209 4.10 -15.35 2.81
CA ASN A 209 3.23 -16.47 2.46
C ASN A 209 1.99 -15.97 1.72
N HIS A 210 1.49 -16.78 0.78
CA HIS A 210 0.19 -16.55 0.15
C HIS A 210 -0.80 -17.55 0.74
N ARG A 211 -1.96 -17.09 1.22
CA ARG A 211 -2.90 -17.99 1.93
C ARG A 211 -3.43 -19.14 1.05
N HIS A 212 -3.40 -18.98 -0.27
CA HIS A 212 -3.98 -19.92 -1.24
C HIS A 212 -3.10 -20.18 -2.48
N GLN A 213 -1.78 -19.97 -2.40
CA GLN A 213 -0.82 -20.33 -3.46
C GLN A 213 0.34 -21.16 -2.90
#